data_AF-A0A7J9BH14-F1
#
_entry.id   AF-A0A7J9BH14-F1
#
_cell.length_a   1.000
_cell.length_b   1.000
_cell.length_c   1.000
_cell.angle_alpha   90.00
_cell.angle_beta   90.00
_cell.angle_gamma   90.00
#
_symmetry.space_group_name_H-M   'P 1'
#
loop_
_entity.id
_entity.type
_entity.pdbx_description
1 polymer ?
#
loop_
_entity_poly.entity_id
_entity_poly.type
_entity_poly.pdbx_seq_one_letter_code
_entity_poly.pdbx_strand_id
1 'polypeptide(L)' 'MVKALKEETMATTMTLSIRIDEFEGELALCRAAVGKGVASATLSNKDMMESYFRAKGITDDAVKVNTASMFLTDIALL' A
#
# COMPACT_ATOMS: atom_id res chain seq x y z
N MET A 1 3.58 47.11 16.48
CA MET A 1 3.23 45.77 17.00
C MET A 1 2.51 44.91 15.97
N VAL A 2 1.39 45.34 15.38
CA VAL A 2 0.64 44.58 14.36
C VAL A 2 1.46 44.22 13.11
N LYS A 3 2.35 45.11 12.65
CA LYS A 3 3.19 44.88 11.46
C LYS A 3 4.18 43.72 11.65
N ALA A 4 4.88 43.68 12.79
CA ALA A 4 5.85 42.62 13.11
C ALA A 4 5.15 41.25 13.25
N LEU A 5 3.98 41.22 13.91
CA LEU A 5 3.17 40.00 14.03
C LEU A 5 2.74 39.47 12.66
N LYS A 6 2.36 40.35 11.72
CA LYS A 6 1.99 39.97 10.36
C LYS A 6 3.17 39.37 9.59
N GLU A 7 4.36 39.95 9.72
CA GLU A 7 5.59 39.47 9.07
C GLU A 7 5.99 38.08 9.60
N GLU A 8 5.94 37.89 10.92
CA GLU A 8 6.22 36.59 11.56
C GLU A 8 5.20 35.51 11.18
N THR A 9 3.91 35.88 11.13
CA THR A 9 2.85 34.97 10.69
C THR A 9 3.07 34.54 9.23
N MET A 10 3.40 35.49 8.34
CA MET A 10 3.66 35.20 6.92
C MET A 10 4.89 34.30 6.72
N ALA A 11 5.97 34.54 7.47
CA ALA A 11 7.17 33.70 7.44
C ALA A 11 6.86 32.27 7.90
N THR A 12 6.05 32.13 8.94
CA THR A 12 5.61 30.82 9.46
C THR A 12 4.72 30.10 8.43
N THR A 13 3.77 30.79 7.81
CA THR A 13 2.92 30.23 6.76
C THR A 13 3.74 29.72 5.56
N MET A 14 4.72 30.48 5.10
CA MET A 14 5.60 30.05 3.99
C MET A 14 6.40 28.80 4.36
N THR A 15 6.96 28.77 5.58
CA THR A 15 7.74 27.61 6.06
C THR A 15 6.87 26.35 6.15
N LEU A 16 5.64 26.49 6.64
CA LEU A 16 4.70 25.38 6.72
C LEU A 16 4.27 24.89 5.33
N SER A 17 4.04 25.80 4.37
CA SER A 17 3.68 25.44 3.00
C SER A 17 4.76 24.58 2.33
N ILE A 18 6.03 24.97 2.45
CA ILE A 18 7.15 24.21 1.89
C ILE A 18 7.20 22.80 2.50
N ARG A 19 7.04 22.68 3.82
CA ARG A 19 7.06 21.38 4.49
C ARG A 19 5.88 20.50 4.11
N ILE A 20 4.71 21.08 3.81
CA ILE A 20 3.56 20.33 3.30
C ILE A 20 3.89 19.75 1.93
N ASP A 21 4.43 20.55 1.02
CA ASP A 21 4.81 20.08 -0.32
C ASP A 21 5.87 18.96 -0.25
N GLU A 22 6.85 19.09 0.64
CA GLU A 22 7.86 18.04 0.90
C GLU A 22 7.20 16.75 1.41
N PHE A 23 6.32 16.84 2.41
CA PHE A 23 5.62 15.67 2.94
C PHE A 23 4.70 15.02 1.91
N GLU A 24 4.03 15.79 1.07
CA GLU A 24 3.22 15.25 -0.02
C GLU A 24 4.08 14.46 -1.02
N GLY A 25 5.27 14.96 -1.34
CA GLY A 25 6.26 14.26 -2.16
C GLY A 25 6.73 12.93 -1.54
N GLU A 26 7.10 12.94 -0.25
CA GLU A 26 7.50 11.73 0.48
C GLU A 26 6.35 10.70 0.57
N LEU A 27 5.12 11.17 0.83
CA LEU A 27 3.94 10.32 0.85
C LEU A 27 3.66 9.67 -0.51
N ALA A 28 3.87 10.39 -1.61
CA ALA A 28 3.74 9.83 -2.96
C ALA A 28 4.75 8.70 -3.20
N LEU A 29 6.01 8.87 -2.77
CA LEU A 29 7.04 7.84 -2.86
C LEU A 29 6.71 6.62 -2.01
N CYS A 30 6.29 6.83 -0.75
CA CYS A 30 5.87 5.75 0.14
C CYS A 30 4.70 4.95 -0.44
N ARG A 31 3.66 5.62 -0.96
CA ARG A 31 2.53 4.95 -1.62
C ARG A 31 2.97 4.12 -2.81
N ALA A 32 3.87 4.65 -3.63
CA ALA A 32 4.40 3.92 -4.78
C ALA A 32 5.20 2.68 -4.35
N ALA A 33 6.04 2.80 -3.31
CA ALA A 33 6.79 1.67 -2.77
C ALA A 33 5.87 0.59 -2.18
N VAL A 34 4.88 0.99 -1.38
CA VAL A 34 3.86 0.07 -0.84
C VAL A 34 3.09 -0.61 -1.96
N GLY A 35 2.64 0.13 -2.97
CA GLY A 35 1.93 -0.42 -4.13
C GLY A 35 2.75 -1.48 -4.87
N LYS A 36 4.06 -1.23 -5.08
CA LYS A 36 4.97 -2.23 -5.66
C LYS A 36 5.11 -3.47 -4.77
N GLY A 37 5.25 -3.29 -3.47
CA GLY A 37 5.32 -4.39 -2.50
C GLY A 37 4.07 -5.26 -2.50
N VAL A 38 2.89 -4.65 -2.48
CA VAL A 38 1.59 -5.35 -2.55
C VAL A 38 1.45 -6.12 -3.87
N ALA A 39 1.82 -5.52 -5.00
CA ALA A 39 1.80 -6.20 -6.30
C ALA A 39 2.75 -7.42 -6.32
N SER A 40 3.96 -7.26 -5.79
CA SER A 40 4.94 -8.34 -5.68
C SER A 40 4.46 -9.49 -4.80
N ALA A 41 3.87 -9.18 -3.63
CA ALA A 41 3.31 -10.19 -2.73
C ALA A 41 2.12 -10.92 -3.38
N THR A 42 1.27 -10.19 -4.10
CA THR A 42 0.12 -10.78 -4.81
C THR A 42 0.57 -11.76 -5.89
N LEU A 43 1.60 -11.41 -6.68
CA LEU A 43 2.18 -12.30 -7.69
C LEU A 43 2.81 -13.54 -7.05
N SER A 44 3.61 -13.36 -5.99
CA SER A 44 4.21 -14.47 -5.26
C SER A 44 3.16 -15.43 -4.68
N ASN A 45 2.08 -14.90 -4.12
CA ASN A 45 1.00 -15.70 -3.56
C ASN A 45 0.24 -16.47 -4.65
N LYS A 46 0.05 -15.86 -5.83
CA LYS A 46 -0.54 -16.54 -6.99
C LYS A 46 0.35 -17.71 -7.44
N ASP A 47 1.65 -17.49 -7.59
CA ASP A 47 2.59 -18.54 -8.03
C ASP A 47 2.65 -19.70 -7.02
N MET A 48 2.58 -19.38 -5.73
CA MET A 48 2.47 -20.37 -4.65
C MET A 48 1.19 -21.19 -4.76
N MET A 49 0.03 -20.54 -4.94
CA MET A 49 -1.25 -21.23 -5.09
C MET A 49 -1.32 -22.11 -6.35
N GLU A 50 -0.81 -21.64 -7.49
CA GLU A 50 -0.76 -22.45 -8.71
C GLU A 50 0.12 -23.69 -8.53
N SER A 51 1.25 -23.54 -7.84
CA SER A 51 2.11 -24.68 -7.49
C SER A 51 1.40 -25.68 -6.58
N TYR A 52 0.64 -25.19 -5.60
CA TYR A 52 -0.19 -26.03 -4.72
C TYR A 52 -1.28 -26.78 -5.50
N PHE A 53 -2.03 -26.09 -6.36
CA PHE A 53 -3.10 -26.71 -7.17
C PHE A 53 -2.54 -27.80 -8.07
N ARG A 54 -1.40 -27.53 -8.72
CA ARG A 54 -0.71 -28.52 -9.54
C ARG A 54 -0.32 -29.76 -8.73
N ALA A 55 0.29 -29.57 -7.56
CA ALA A 55 0.71 -30.68 -6.69
C ALA A 55 -0.48 -31.51 -6.17
N LYS A 56 -1.65 -30.89 -5.99
CA LYS A 56 -2.89 -31.55 -5.54
C LYS A 56 -3.76 -32.08 -6.69
N GLY A 57 -3.38 -31.85 -7.95
CA GLY A 57 -4.19 -32.23 -9.11
C GLY A 57 -5.51 -31.47 -9.23
N ILE A 58 -5.61 -30.29 -8.58
CA ILE A 58 -6.81 -29.45 -8.63
C ILE A 58 -6.81 -28.70 -9.96
N THR A 59 -7.74 -29.07 -10.84
CA THR A 59 -7.87 -28.51 -12.19
C THR A 59 -9.14 -27.70 -12.39
N ASP A 60 -10.18 -27.99 -11.59
CA ASP A 60 -11.45 -27.25 -11.61
C ASP A 60 -11.31 -25.86 -10.99
N ASP A 61 -11.73 -24.83 -11.73
CA ASP A 61 -11.56 -23.44 -11.33
C ASP A 61 -12.44 -23.05 -10.13
N ALA A 62 -13.62 -23.64 -9.97
CA ALA A 62 -14.46 -23.38 -8.80
C ALA A 62 -13.81 -23.91 -7.52
N VAL A 63 -13.20 -25.10 -7.59
CA VAL A 63 -12.42 -25.68 -6.49
C VAL A 63 -11.18 -24.85 -6.19
N LYS A 64 -10.47 -24.34 -7.20
CA LYS A 64 -9.32 -23.42 -7.01
C LYS A 64 -9.72 -22.14 -6.29
N VAL A 65 -10.80 -21.49 -6.72
CA VAL A 65 -11.30 -20.25 -6.12
C VAL A 65 -11.71 -20.47 -4.65
N ASN A 66 -12.46 -21.54 -4.38
CA ASN A 66 -12.88 -21.85 -3.01
C ASN A 66 -11.67 -22.13 -2.08
N THR A 67 -10.68 -22.87 -2.58
CA THR A 67 -9.45 -23.18 -1.84
C THR A 67 -8.62 -21.92 -1.60
N ALA A 68 -8.41 -21.08 -2.62
CA ALA A 68 -7.73 -19.79 -2.49
C ALA A 68 -8.41 -18.86 -1.48
N SER A 69 -9.75 -18.83 -1.49
CA SER A 69 -10.54 -18.00 -0.58
C SER A 69 -10.37 -18.40 0.89
N MET A 70 -10.24 -19.70 1.19
CA MET A 70 -9.97 -20.16 2.56
C MET A 70 -8.61 -19.64 3.06
N PHE A 71 -7.55 -19.74 2.25
CA PHE A 71 -6.24 -19.20 2.61
C PHE A 71 -6.24 -17.68 2.81
N LEU A 72 -7.00 -16.93 2.01
CA LEU A 72 -7.12 -15.48 2.17
C LEU A 72 -7.90 -15.08 3.42
N THR A 73 -8.90 -15.87 3.81
CA THR A 73 -9.71 -15.62 5.01
C THR A 73 -8.89 -15.82 6.28
N ASP A 74 -8.03 -16.84 6.32
CA ASP A 74 -7.14 -17.10 7.46
C ASP A 74 -6.10 -15.99 7.64
N ILE A 75 -5.61 -15.37 6.55
CA ILE A 75 -4.68 -14.22 6.62
C ILE A 75 -5.38 -12.95 7.10
N ALA A 76 -6.64 -12.72 6.72
CA ALA A 76 -7.39 -11.52 7.08
C ALA A 76 -7.85 -11.49 8.55
N LEU A 77 -7.79 -12.63 9.25
CA LEU A 77 -8.15 -12.78 10.66
C LEU A 77 -6.95 -12.75 11.62
N LEU A 78 -5.72 -12.59 11.10
CA LEU A 78 -4.47 -12.42 11.86
C LEU A 78 -4.15 -10.94 12.06
#